data_AF-A0A1F5WPP3-F1
#
_entry.id   AF-A0A1F5WPP3-F1
#
_cell.length_a   1.000
_cell.length_b   1.000
_cell.length_c   1.000
_cell.angle_alpha   90.00
_cell.angle_beta   90.00
_cell.angle_gamma   90.00
#
_symmetry.space_group_name_H-M   'P 1'
#
loop_
_entity.id
_entity.type
_entity.pdbx_description
1 polymer ?
#
loop_
_entity_poly.entity_id
_entity_poly.type
_entity_poly.pdbx_seq_one_letter_code
_entity_poly.pdbx_strand_id
1 'polypeptide(L)'
;MPLESFNTEDTINACLEPEFNFAKIEALKTPIENILAELKDEINAGNYKMVLGDDASGRIPADIFGKVLKSIYKENNFEVPQVRFVLAHYDIDKKFLDKKMKRFKKEVDIGKSSKILIITDTIVTGAHLRPVVDKLKENNINFDIATIGAADIDNIDILRKEWNCTIVVGIEGTPEIYSDRFLSGVYKEQGDVISKSYKKFKINNKVQKKAQHSINDARQDVDKLSLEVFEWYKQKQKDAEGDKN
;
A
#
# COMPACT_ATOMS: atom_id res chain seq x y z
N MET A 1 62.70 13.37 -2.18
CA MET A 1 61.44 12.64 -1.92
C MET A 1 60.33 13.45 -2.58
N PRO A 2 59.63 12.91 -3.60
CA PRO A 2 58.54 13.62 -4.27
C PRO A 2 57.29 13.60 -3.39
N LEU A 3 56.56 14.72 -3.36
CA LEU A 3 55.24 14.85 -2.74
C LEU A 3 54.22 14.16 -3.65
N GLU A 4 53.60 13.09 -3.16
CA GLU A 4 52.43 12.49 -3.79
C GLU A 4 51.28 13.50 -3.78
N SER A 5 50.87 13.93 -4.97
CA SER A 5 49.67 14.74 -5.16
C SER A 5 48.45 13.85 -4.89
N PHE A 6 47.79 14.09 -3.75
CA PHE A 6 46.48 13.51 -3.46
C PHE A 6 45.46 14.08 -4.45
N ASN A 7 44.97 13.23 -5.34
CA ASN A 7 43.92 13.55 -6.30
C ASN A 7 42.59 13.59 -5.54
N THR A 8 42.09 14.79 -5.22
CA THR A 8 40.85 14.99 -4.46
C THR A 8 39.56 14.75 -5.27
N GLU A 9 39.67 14.32 -6.53
CA GLU A 9 38.51 14.09 -7.41
C GLU A 9 37.92 12.67 -7.30
N ASP A 10 38.61 11.72 -6.67
CA ASP A 10 38.15 10.32 -6.57
C ASP A 10 37.26 10.02 -5.35
N THR A 11 36.90 11.02 -4.53
CA THR A 11 36.14 10.80 -3.27
C THR A 11 34.71 11.33 -3.26
N ILE A 12 34.18 11.86 -4.36
CA ILE A 12 32.82 12.46 -4.37
C ILE A 12 31.71 11.51 -4.86
N ASN A 13 32.04 10.31 -5.39
CA ASN A 13 31.02 9.37 -5.88
C ASN A 13 30.53 8.33 -4.86
N ALA A 14 30.81 8.50 -3.57
CA ALA A 14 30.30 7.63 -2.52
C ALA A 14 29.11 8.30 -1.79
N CYS A 15 27.93 7.67 -1.88
CA CYS A 15 26.70 7.97 -1.12
C CYS A 15 25.66 8.92 -1.74
N LEU A 16 25.55 9.02 -3.07
CA LEU A 16 24.25 9.39 -3.64
C LEU A 16 23.34 8.15 -3.58
N GLU A 17 22.42 8.16 -2.62
CA GLU A 17 21.27 7.23 -2.60
C GLU A 17 20.70 7.11 -4.02
N PRO A 18 20.56 5.91 -4.59
CA PRO A 18 20.13 5.75 -5.97
C PRO A 18 18.76 6.43 -6.15
N GLU A 19 18.67 7.35 -7.11
CA GLU A 19 17.44 8.05 -7.47
C GLU A 19 16.31 7.03 -7.77
N PHE A 20 15.07 7.37 -7.43
CA PHE A 20 13.93 6.51 -7.72
C PHE A 20 13.80 6.29 -9.23
N ASN A 21 13.56 5.04 -9.67
CA ASN A 21 13.33 4.75 -11.08
C ASN A 21 12.01 5.37 -11.56
N PHE A 22 11.04 5.50 -10.67
CA PHE A 22 9.72 6.06 -10.91
C PHE A 22 9.37 7.14 -9.86
N ALA A 23 9.43 8.40 -10.27
CA ALA A 23 9.01 9.55 -9.46
C ALA A 23 7.57 9.41 -8.91
N LYS A 24 6.70 8.65 -9.58
CA LYS A 24 5.33 8.36 -9.11
C LYS A 24 5.29 7.48 -7.87
N ILE A 25 6.28 6.60 -7.70
CA ILE A 25 6.42 5.80 -6.48
C ILE A 25 6.97 6.70 -5.39
N GLU A 26 8.00 7.50 -5.66
CA GLU A 26 8.51 8.49 -4.68
C GLU A 26 7.41 9.44 -4.17
N ALA A 27 6.55 9.93 -5.06
CA ALA A 27 5.42 10.80 -4.73
C ALA A 27 4.41 10.17 -3.75
N LEU A 28 4.46 8.86 -3.52
CA LEU A 28 3.65 8.20 -2.48
C LEU A 28 4.13 8.45 -1.06
N LYS A 29 5.33 8.98 -0.87
CA LYS A 29 5.93 9.15 0.46
C LYS A 29 5.02 9.93 1.40
N THR A 30 4.73 11.18 1.06
CA THR A 30 3.91 12.08 1.88
C THR A 30 2.50 11.52 2.19
N PRO A 31 1.70 11.05 1.21
CA PRO A 31 0.38 10.49 1.54
C PRO A 31 0.47 9.26 2.45
N ILE A 32 1.47 8.41 2.28
CA ILE A 32 1.66 7.24 3.16
C ILE A 32 2.05 7.67 4.58
N GLU A 33 2.96 8.65 4.73
CA GLU A 33 3.34 9.21 6.02
C GLU A 33 2.12 9.80 6.76
N ASN A 34 1.27 10.57 6.06
CA ASN A 34 0.02 11.12 6.62
C ASN A 34 -0.91 10.01 7.12
N ILE A 35 -1.10 8.96 6.31
CA ILE A 35 -1.94 7.82 6.70
C ILE A 35 -1.38 7.12 7.95
N LEU A 36 -0.07 6.87 7.98
CA LEU A 36 0.56 6.20 9.12
C LEU A 36 0.48 7.02 10.40
N ALA A 37 0.55 8.35 10.30
CA ALA A 37 0.39 9.25 11.43
C ALA A 37 -1.02 9.15 12.05
N GLU A 38 -2.06 9.08 11.22
CA GLU A 38 -3.43 8.92 11.69
C GLU A 38 -3.73 7.51 12.22
N LEU A 39 -3.13 6.47 11.63
CA LEU A 39 -3.32 5.07 12.05
C LEU A 39 -2.38 4.62 13.19
N LYS A 40 -1.53 5.51 13.70
CA LYS A 40 -0.43 5.16 14.61
C LYS A 40 -0.87 4.34 15.82
N ASP A 41 -2.03 4.64 16.41
CA ASP A 41 -2.48 3.99 17.64
C ASP A 41 -2.87 2.53 17.37
N GLU A 42 -3.55 2.28 16.25
CA GLU A 42 -3.93 0.93 15.81
C GLU A 42 -2.71 0.09 15.38
N ILE A 43 -1.74 0.74 14.72
CA ILE A 43 -0.47 0.12 14.31
C ILE A 43 0.35 -0.26 15.54
N ASN A 44 0.53 0.67 16.47
CA ASN A 44 1.32 0.46 17.69
C ASN A 44 0.65 -0.54 18.65
N ALA A 45 -0.68 -0.72 18.57
CA ALA A 45 -1.40 -1.76 19.28
C ALA A 45 -1.32 -3.14 18.59
N GLY A 46 -0.78 -3.23 17.37
CA GLY A 46 -0.68 -4.49 16.64
C GLY A 46 -2.03 -5.02 16.12
N ASN A 47 -3.03 -4.16 15.94
CA ASN A 47 -4.41 -4.56 15.67
C ASN A 47 -4.63 -5.06 14.24
N TYR A 48 -3.85 -4.58 13.26
CA TYR A 48 -3.94 -5.08 11.89
C TYR A 48 -3.32 -6.45 11.74
N LYS A 49 -4.07 -7.39 11.17
CA LYS A 49 -3.61 -8.77 10.90
C LYS A 49 -3.57 -9.09 9.40
N MET A 50 -4.18 -8.24 8.58
CA MET A 50 -4.13 -8.33 7.13
C MET A 50 -4.16 -6.95 6.49
N VAL A 51 -3.36 -6.77 5.45
CA VAL A 51 -3.42 -5.66 4.50
C VAL A 51 -4.09 -6.17 3.23
N LEU A 52 -5.15 -5.50 2.79
CA LEU A 52 -5.94 -5.87 1.62
C LEU A 52 -5.85 -4.78 0.55
N GLY A 53 -4.99 -4.98 -0.45
CA GLY A 53 -4.89 -4.07 -1.58
C GLY A 53 -6.04 -4.24 -2.58
N ASP A 54 -6.56 -3.12 -3.07
CA ASP A 54 -7.61 -3.09 -4.10
C ASP A 54 -7.04 -3.26 -5.53
N ASP A 55 -7.48 -4.33 -6.20
CA ASP A 55 -7.27 -4.68 -7.60
C ASP A 55 -5.83 -4.49 -8.12
N ALA A 56 -5.64 -3.64 -9.14
CA ALA A 56 -4.36 -3.26 -9.70
C ALA A 56 -3.85 -1.97 -9.06
N SER A 57 -4.77 -1.08 -8.68
CA SER A 57 -4.43 0.30 -8.34
C SER A 57 -3.85 0.41 -6.94
N GLY A 58 -4.46 -0.23 -5.97
CA GLY A 58 -3.96 -0.32 -4.60
C GLY A 58 -2.75 -1.23 -4.43
N ARG A 59 -2.20 -1.86 -5.49
CA ARG A 59 -1.09 -2.82 -5.34
C ARG A 59 0.19 -2.21 -4.81
N ILE A 60 0.68 -1.17 -5.48
CA ILE A 60 1.92 -0.50 -5.10
C ILE A 60 1.79 0.09 -3.68
N PRO A 61 0.73 0.87 -3.37
CA PRO A 61 0.48 1.31 -2.00
C PRO A 61 0.42 0.15 -0.99
N ALA A 62 -0.35 -0.91 -1.25
CA ALA A 62 -0.51 -2.03 -0.32
C ALA A 62 0.81 -2.81 -0.10
N ASP A 63 1.65 -2.93 -1.12
CA ASP A 63 2.98 -3.52 -0.99
C ASP A 63 3.88 -2.65 -0.11
N ILE A 64 3.82 -1.31 -0.26
CA ILE A 64 4.56 -0.37 0.60
C ILE A 64 4.10 -0.52 2.06
N PHE A 65 2.79 -0.41 2.32
CA PHE A 65 2.22 -0.58 3.65
C PHE A 65 2.56 -1.96 4.24
N GLY A 66 2.44 -3.02 3.45
CA GLY A 66 2.77 -4.38 3.89
C GLY A 66 4.21 -4.52 4.37
N LYS A 67 5.17 -3.88 3.68
CA LYS A 67 6.59 -3.88 4.08
C LYS A 67 6.82 -3.01 5.32
N VAL A 68 6.26 -1.80 5.35
CA VAL A 68 6.38 -0.88 6.51
C VAL A 68 5.81 -1.53 7.77
N LEU A 69 4.57 -2.02 7.72
CA LEU A 69 3.93 -2.68 8.86
C LEU A 69 4.68 -3.94 9.28
N LYS A 70 5.21 -4.73 8.34
CA LYS A 70 6.05 -5.88 8.66
C LYS A 70 7.28 -5.48 9.47
N SER A 71 7.94 -4.38 9.14
CA SER A 71 9.10 -3.89 9.90
C SER A 71 8.69 -3.42 11.29
N ILE A 72 7.64 -2.59 11.39
CA ILE A 72 7.11 -2.08 12.68
C ILE A 72 6.70 -3.25 13.59
N TYR A 73 5.94 -4.20 13.08
CA TYR A 73 5.40 -5.31 13.87
C TYR A 73 6.51 -6.24 14.34
N LYS A 74 7.54 -6.47 13.52
CA LYS A 74 8.70 -7.26 13.94
C LYS A 74 9.47 -6.60 15.08
N GLU A 75 9.71 -5.29 15.01
CA GLU A 75 10.38 -4.57 16.11
C GLU A 75 9.59 -4.61 17.41
N ASN A 76 8.26 -4.57 17.32
CA ASN A 76 7.36 -4.62 18.47
C ASN A 76 6.95 -6.05 18.89
N ASN A 77 7.54 -7.10 18.32
CA ASN A 77 7.20 -8.51 18.57
C ASN A 77 5.72 -8.87 18.34
N PHE A 78 5.06 -8.20 17.40
CA PHE A 78 3.71 -8.53 16.95
C PHE A 78 3.73 -9.52 15.78
N GLU A 79 2.60 -10.20 15.58
CA GLU A 79 2.39 -11.05 14.41
C GLU A 79 2.27 -10.20 13.14
N VAL A 80 3.15 -10.46 12.17
CA VAL A 80 3.22 -9.70 10.91
C VAL A 80 1.91 -9.80 10.11
N PRO A 81 1.31 -8.67 9.68
CA PRO A 81 0.10 -8.70 8.88
C PRO A 81 0.33 -9.40 7.54
N GLN A 82 -0.63 -10.23 7.12
CA GLN A 82 -0.57 -10.83 5.80
C GLN A 82 -0.98 -9.83 4.71
N VAL A 83 -0.25 -9.79 3.59
CA VAL A 83 -0.66 -8.99 2.43
C VAL A 83 -1.48 -9.85 1.48
N ARG A 84 -2.66 -9.36 1.09
CA ARG A 84 -3.57 -9.98 0.12
C ARG A 84 -4.11 -8.92 -0.83
N PHE A 85 -4.65 -9.38 -1.95
CA PHE A 85 -5.32 -8.53 -2.92
C PHE A 85 -6.74 -9.00 -3.15
N VAL A 86 -7.69 -8.07 -3.15
CA VAL A 86 -9.09 -8.30 -3.50
C VAL A 86 -9.44 -7.53 -4.76
N LEU A 87 -10.43 -8.01 -5.49
CA LEU A 87 -11.00 -7.26 -6.59
C LEU A 87 -12.19 -6.50 -6.02
N ALA A 88 -12.15 -5.17 -6.03
CA ALA A 88 -13.28 -4.35 -5.68
C ALA A 88 -13.95 -3.84 -6.97
N HIS A 89 -14.92 -4.60 -7.46
CA HIS A 89 -15.72 -4.24 -8.63
C HIS A 89 -17.20 -4.49 -8.33
N TYR A 90 -18.08 -3.60 -8.77
CA TYR A 90 -19.51 -3.68 -8.49
C TYR A 90 -20.17 -4.95 -9.07
N ASP A 91 -19.68 -5.43 -10.22
CA ASP A 91 -20.14 -6.67 -10.88
C ASP A 91 -19.44 -7.96 -10.42
N ILE A 92 -18.74 -7.96 -9.29
CA ILE A 92 -18.07 -9.18 -8.81
C ILE A 92 -19.09 -10.24 -8.37
N ASP A 93 -18.83 -11.51 -8.71
CA ASP A 93 -19.64 -12.64 -8.22
C ASP A 93 -19.65 -12.67 -6.68
N LYS A 94 -20.84 -12.45 -6.10
CA LYS A 94 -21.06 -12.43 -4.65
C LYS A 94 -20.64 -13.74 -3.98
N LYS A 95 -20.80 -14.89 -4.66
CA LYS A 95 -20.38 -16.20 -4.11
C LYS A 95 -18.86 -16.32 -4.05
N PHE A 96 -18.17 -15.84 -5.09
CA PHE A 96 -16.72 -15.78 -5.09
C PHE A 96 -16.19 -14.90 -3.95
N LEU A 97 -16.78 -13.70 -3.78
CA LEU A 97 -16.37 -12.77 -2.74
C LEU A 97 -16.63 -13.34 -1.33
N ASP A 98 -17.79 -13.96 -1.09
CA ASP A 98 -18.12 -14.62 0.17
C ASP A 98 -17.13 -15.75 0.52
N LYS A 99 -16.82 -16.62 -0.45
CA LYS A 99 -15.81 -17.68 -0.26
C LYS A 99 -14.46 -17.09 0.11
N LYS A 100 -14.08 -15.96 -0.48
CA LYS A 100 -12.82 -15.27 -0.21
C LYS A 100 -12.81 -14.64 1.19
N MET A 101 -13.89 -13.97 1.62
CA MET A 101 -14.00 -13.40 2.97
C MET A 101 -14.00 -14.47 4.06
N LYS A 102 -14.68 -15.60 3.85
CA LYS A 102 -14.62 -16.75 4.76
C LYS A 102 -13.20 -17.30 4.91
N ARG A 103 -12.43 -17.29 3.83
CA ARG A 103 -11.01 -17.68 3.87
C ARG A 103 -10.18 -16.67 4.65
N PHE A 104 -10.37 -15.37 4.43
CA PHE A 104 -9.69 -14.32 5.21
C PHE A 104 -10.01 -14.43 6.69
N LYS A 105 -11.28 -14.64 7.05
CA LYS A 105 -11.68 -14.85 8.45
C LYS A 105 -10.93 -16.00 9.13
N LYS A 106 -10.67 -17.09 8.40
CA LYS A 106 -9.90 -18.24 8.89
C LYS A 106 -8.39 -17.96 8.97
N GLU A 107 -7.84 -17.23 8.00
CA GLU A 107 -6.40 -16.91 7.93
C GLU A 107 -5.95 -15.93 9.03
N VAL A 108 -6.86 -15.09 9.49
CA VAL A 108 -6.52 -13.91 10.31
C VAL A 108 -6.90 -14.12 11.79
N ASP A 109 -7.43 -15.30 12.15
CA ASP A 109 -8.04 -15.63 13.47
C ASP A 109 -8.61 -14.38 14.14
N ILE A 110 -9.58 -13.75 13.44
CA ILE A 110 -10.09 -12.44 13.79
C ILE A 110 -10.90 -12.58 15.07
N GLY A 111 -10.22 -12.55 16.21
CA GLY A 111 -10.79 -12.24 17.50
C GLY A 111 -11.42 -10.85 17.46
N LYS A 112 -12.17 -10.50 18.52
CA LYS A 112 -13.01 -9.30 18.53
C LYS A 112 -12.27 -7.97 18.27
N SER A 113 -10.95 -7.91 18.46
CA SER A 113 -10.14 -6.68 18.30
C SER A 113 -9.29 -6.62 17.03
N SER A 114 -9.11 -7.73 16.31
CA SER A 114 -8.27 -7.77 15.11
C SER A 114 -8.94 -7.06 13.94
N LYS A 115 -8.17 -6.36 13.11
CA LYS A 115 -8.65 -5.61 11.95
C LYS A 115 -7.97 -6.02 10.64
N ILE A 116 -8.68 -5.81 9.54
CA ILE A 116 -8.11 -5.75 8.18
C ILE A 116 -7.91 -4.29 7.80
N LEU A 117 -6.75 -3.93 7.26
CA LEU A 117 -6.52 -2.62 6.65
C LEU A 117 -6.71 -2.73 5.14
N ILE A 118 -7.74 -2.11 4.60
CA ILE A 118 -7.94 -2.02 3.13
C ILE A 118 -7.12 -0.85 2.61
N ILE A 119 -6.33 -1.08 1.57
CA ILE A 119 -5.55 -0.06 0.89
C ILE A 119 -6.08 0.13 -0.53
N THR A 120 -6.50 1.34 -0.84
CA THR A 120 -6.83 1.77 -2.20
C THR A 120 -6.05 3.03 -2.55
N ASP A 121 -6.05 3.37 -3.81
CA ASP A 121 -5.36 4.55 -4.30
C ASP A 121 -6.22 5.81 -4.22
N THR A 122 -7.47 5.70 -4.65
CA THR A 122 -8.34 6.86 -4.76
C THR A 122 -9.76 6.46 -4.46
N ILE A 123 -10.39 7.19 -3.55
CA ILE A 123 -11.84 7.12 -3.34
C ILE A 123 -12.48 8.31 -4.03
N VAL A 124 -13.28 8.04 -5.05
CA VAL A 124 -14.16 9.03 -5.69
C VAL A 124 -15.55 8.92 -5.06
N THR A 125 -16.30 7.86 -5.39
CA THR A 125 -17.64 7.60 -4.85
C THR A 125 -17.68 6.49 -3.81
N GLY A 126 -16.62 5.68 -3.70
CA GLY A 126 -16.59 4.47 -2.88
C GLY A 126 -17.34 3.26 -3.47
N ALA A 127 -17.99 3.40 -4.64
CA ALA A 127 -18.79 2.34 -5.25
C ALA A 127 -18.01 1.05 -5.50
N HIS A 128 -16.73 1.16 -5.85
CA HIS A 128 -15.84 0.00 -6.08
C HIS A 128 -15.59 -0.81 -4.82
N LEU A 129 -15.41 -0.15 -3.67
CA LEU A 129 -15.12 -0.80 -2.38
C LEU A 129 -16.37 -1.41 -1.73
N ARG A 130 -17.55 -0.88 -2.03
CA ARG A 130 -18.81 -1.26 -1.38
C ARG A 130 -19.06 -2.78 -1.32
N PRO A 131 -18.90 -3.58 -2.40
CA PRO A 131 -19.07 -5.03 -2.31
C PRO A 131 -18.13 -5.70 -1.30
N VAL A 132 -16.87 -5.23 -1.21
CA VAL A 132 -15.89 -5.76 -0.26
C VAL A 132 -16.27 -5.39 1.16
N VAL A 133 -16.61 -4.12 1.39
CA VAL A 133 -17.07 -3.59 2.68
C VAL A 133 -18.29 -4.35 3.19
N ASP A 134 -19.32 -4.48 2.35
CA ASP A 134 -20.55 -5.19 2.69
C ASP A 134 -20.25 -6.63 3.12
N LYS A 135 -19.37 -7.33 2.40
CA LYS A 135 -19.00 -8.71 2.76
C LYS A 135 -18.14 -8.81 4.03
N LEU A 136 -17.31 -7.84 4.33
CA LEU A 136 -16.59 -7.80 5.62
C LEU A 136 -17.58 -7.60 6.78
N LYS A 137 -18.52 -6.67 6.63
CA LYS A 137 -19.59 -6.40 7.62
C LYS A 137 -20.47 -7.63 7.84
N GLU A 138 -20.96 -8.25 6.77
CA GLU A 138 -21.76 -9.48 6.85
C GLU A 138 -21.04 -10.63 7.59
N ASN A 139 -19.71 -10.66 7.52
CA ASN A 139 -18.88 -11.68 8.19
C ASN A 139 -18.41 -11.27 9.60
N ASN A 140 -18.85 -10.11 10.11
CA ASN A 140 -18.42 -9.51 11.38
C ASN A 140 -16.89 -9.35 11.47
N ILE A 141 -16.28 -8.86 10.39
CA ILE A 141 -14.85 -8.57 10.34
C ILE A 141 -14.68 -7.08 10.51
N ASN A 142 -13.87 -6.67 11.50
CA ASN A 142 -13.49 -5.26 11.66
C ASN A 142 -12.48 -4.87 10.59
N PHE A 143 -12.60 -3.66 10.07
CA PHE A 143 -11.68 -3.15 9.08
C PHE A 143 -11.58 -1.63 9.18
N ASP A 144 -10.44 -1.11 8.75
CA ASP A 144 -10.23 0.30 8.44
C ASP A 144 -9.85 0.40 6.96
N ILE A 145 -9.98 1.60 6.40
CA ILE A 145 -9.62 1.88 5.00
C ILE A 145 -8.58 3.00 5.00
N ALA A 146 -7.52 2.83 4.22
CA ALA A 146 -6.63 3.93 3.85
C ALA A 146 -6.65 4.12 2.34
N THR A 147 -6.73 5.38 1.93
CA THR A 147 -6.68 5.79 0.54
C THR A 147 -5.56 6.80 0.33
N ILE A 148 -4.75 6.62 -0.72
CA ILE A 148 -3.68 7.57 -1.03
C ILE A 148 -4.28 8.95 -1.30
N GLY A 149 -5.34 9.01 -2.11
CA GLY A 149 -6.06 10.22 -2.49
C GLY A 149 -7.57 10.11 -2.28
N ALA A 150 -8.24 11.25 -2.20
CA ALA A 150 -9.70 11.33 -2.25
C ALA A 150 -10.13 12.50 -3.14
N ALA A 151 -11.08 12.27 -4.05
CA ALA A 151 -11.56 13.31 -4.95
C ALA A 151 -12.49 14.32 -4.26
N ASP A 152 -13.15 13.89 -3.19
CA ASP A 152 -14.10 14.69 -2.41
C ASP A 152 -14.04 14.25 -0.94
N ILE A 153 -13.53 15.12 -0.07
CA ILE A 153 -13.39 14.85 1.37
C ILE A 153 -14.74 14.79 2.07
N ASP A 154 -15.74 15.56 1.64
CA ASP A 154 -17.09 15.52 2.24
C ASP A 154 -17.72 14.14 2.00
N ASN A 155 -17.49 13.56 0.83
CA ASN A 155 -17.92 12.19 0.55
C ASN A 155 -17.23 11.16 1.46
N ILE A 156 -15.98 11.38 1.87
CA ILE A 156 -15.28 10.48 2.81
C ILE A 156 -16.01 10.44 4.17
N ASP A 157 -16.48 11.58 4.66
CA ASP A 157 -17.22 11.63 5.93
C ASP A 157 -18.58 10.92 5.86
N ILE A 158 -19.24 10.99 4.70
CA ILE A 158 -20.46 10.20 4.45
C ILE A 158 -20.13 8.70 4.50
N LEU A 159 -19.07 8.28 3.79
CA LEU A 159 -18.65 6.88 3.75
C LEU A 159 -18.21 6.35 5.12
N ARG A 160 -17.49 7.15 5.93
CA ARG A 160 -17.11 6.79 7.31
C ARG A 160 -18.35 6.44 8.15
N LYS A 161 -19.37 7.30 8.10
CA LYS A 161 -20.64 7.09 8.82
C LYS A 161 -21.40 5.88 8.30
N GLU A 162 -21.50 5.75 6.98
CA GLU A 162 -22.24 4.66 6.34
C GLU A 162 -21.60 3.29 6.60
N TRP A 163 -20.28 3.21 6.44
CA TRP A 163 -19.55 1.97 6.60
C TRP A 163 -19.25 1.65 8.05
N ASN A 164 -19.33 2.64 8.94
CA ASN A 164 -19.03 2.54 10.37
C ASN A 164 -17.61 1.99 10.57
N CYS A 165 -16.65 2.62 9.90
CA CYS A 165 -15.23 2.30 9.98
C CYS A 165 -14.39 3.58 9.90
N THR A 166 -13.13 3.48 10.28
CA THR A 166 -12.16 4.54 10.02
C THR A 166 -11.79 4.52 8.54
N ILE A 167 -11.83 5.69 7.90
CA ILE A 167 -11.26 5.91 6.57
C ILE A 167 -10.20 7.00 6.71
N VAL A 168 -8.96 6.73 6.34
CA VAL A 168 -7.85 7.68 6.39
C VAL A 168 -7.44 8.06 4.98
N VAL A 169 -7.17 9.34 4.76
CA VAL A 169 -6.85 9.91 3.45
C VAL A 169 -5.44 10.49 3.49
N GLY A 170 -4.58 10.08 2.56
CA GLY A 170 -3.22 10.58 2.50
C GLY A 170 -3.14 12.04 2.01
N ILE A 171 -3.82 12.34 0.90
CA ILE A 171 -3.90 13.68 0.31
C ILE A 171 -5.28 13.93 -0.33
N GLU A 172 -5.63 15.20 -0.51
CA GLU A 172 -6.75 15.60 -1.35
C GLU A 172 -6.34 15.50 -2.84
N GLY A 173 -7.23 14.94 -3.67
CA GLY A 173 -6.99 14.70 -5.10
C GLY A 173 -6.68 13.25 -5.48
N THR A 174 -6.32 13.04 -6.74
CA THR A 174 -6.02 11.71 -7.32
C THR A 174 -4.53 11.59 -7.63
N PRO A 175 -3.80 10.62 -7.06
CA PRO A 175 -2.39 10.41 -7.37
C PRO A 175 -2.17 9.89 -8.81
N GLU A 176 -1.07 10.29 -9.45
CA GLU A 176 -0.79 9.97 -10.87
C GLU A 176 -0.20 8.57 -11.13
N ILE A 177 -0.27 7.66 -10.16
CA ILE A 177 0.42 6.34 -10.18
C ILE A 177 -0.06 5.44 -11.35
N TYR A 178 -1.23 5.72 -11.94
CA TYR A 178 -1.84 4.90 -13.00
C TYR A 178 -1.41 5.18 -14.41
N SER A 179 -0.67 6.26 -14.64
CA SER A 179 -0.29 6.60 -16.01
C SER A 179 0.78 5.63 -16.58
N ASP A 180 1.39 4.76 -15.76
CA ASP A 180 2.30 3.73 -16.23
C ASP A 180 1.75 2.31 -16.04
N ARG A 181 1.49 1.62 -17.15
CA ARG A 181 0.79 0.32 -17.18
C ARG A 181 1.59 -0.81 -16.54
N PHE A 182 2.91 -0.69 -16.40
CA PHE A 182 3.74 -1.84 -16.00
C PHE A 182 4.05 -1.93 -14.51
N LEU A 183 3.83 -0.87 -13.73
CA LEU A 183 4.30 -0.80 -12.34
C LEU A 183 3.70 -1.88 -11.44
N SER A 184 2.39 -2.11 -11.54
CA SER A 184 1.67 -3.02 -10.64
C SER A 184 1.88 -4.52 -10.95
N GLY A 185 2.57 -4.85 -12.05
CA GLY A 185 2.78 -6.23 -12.51
C GLY A 185 1.52 -6.96 -13.00
N VAL A 186 0.39 -6.27 -13.04
CA VAL A 186 -0.88 -6.74 -13.57
C VAL A 186 -1.47 -5.68 -14.50
N TYR A 187 -2.39 -6.09 -15.37
CA TYR A 187 -3.14 -5.18 -16.23
C TYR A 187 -4.60 -5.59 -16.29
N LYS A 188 -5.41 -4.66 -16.75
CA LYS A 188 -6.84 -4.82 -16.94
C LYS A 188 -7.21 -4.20 -18.28
N GLU A 189 -7.93 -4.93 -19.12
CA GLU A 189 -8.50 -4.40 -20.36
C GLU A 189 -9.89 -3.82 -20.08
N GLN A 190 -10.38 -2.95 -20.97
CA GLN A 190 -11.75 -2.44 -20.85
C GLN A 190 -12.74 -3.61 -20.88
N GLY A 191 -13.58 -3.70 -19.85
CA GLY A 191 -14.55 -4.80 -19.68
C GLY A 191 -14.01 -6.02 -18.92
N ASP A 192 -12.72 -6.07 -18.59
CA ASP A 192 -12.22 -7.10 -17.67
C ASP A 192 -12.74 -6.83 -16.25
N VAL A 193 -13.27 -7.86 -15.59
CA VAL A 193 -13.64 -7.80 -14.16
C VAL A 193 -12.43 -8.08 -13.27
N ILE A 194 -11.43 -8.80 -13.78
CA ILE A 194 -10.28 -9.34 -13.05
C ILE A 194 -8.97 -8.89 -13.71
N SER A 195 -8.05 -8.31 -12.92
CA SER A 195 -6.69 -8.04 -13.39
C SER A 195 -5.92 -9.30 -13.78
N LYS A 196 -5.26 -9.28 -14.93
CA LYS A 196 -4.44 -10.35 -15.49
C LYS A 196 -2.97 -10.06 -15.23
N SER A 197 -2.18 -11.09 -14.89
CA SER A 197 -0.73 -10.94 -14.74
C SER A 197 -0.04 -10.80 -16.10
N TYR A 198 0.89 -9.85 -16.21
CA TYR A 198 1.75 -9.72 -17.41
C TYR A 198 2.55 -10.98 -17.73
N LYS A 199 2.87 -11.81 -16.73
CA LYS A 199 3.61 -13.08 -16.95
C LYS A 199 2.85 -14.08 -17.81
N LYS A 200 1.52 -14.06 -17.77
CA LYS A 200 0.66 -15.03 -18.49
C LYS A 200 0.26 -14.56 -19.88
N PHE A 201 0.61 -13.32 -20.24
CA PHE A 201 0.17 -12.73 -21.49
C PHE A 201 1.16 -13.06 -22.61
N LYS A 202 0.67 -13.70 -23.68
CA LYS A 202 1.47 -14.09 -24.86
C LYS A 202 1.74 -12.87 -25.75
N ILE A 203 2.47 -11.86 -25.25
CA ILE A 203 2.98 -10.78 -26.10
C ILE A 203 4.37 -11.17 -26.66
N ASN A 204 4.75 -10.56 -27.78
CA ASN A 204 6.13 -10.45 -28.24
C ASN A 204 7.15 -10.31 -27.08
N ASN A 205 8.18 -11.17 -27.10
CA ASN A 205 9.27 -11.24 -26.12
C ASN A 205 9.87 -9.88 -25.75
N LYS A 206 9.96 -8.92 -26.68
CA LYS A 206 10.51 -7.57 -26.39
C LYS A 206 9.66 -6.79 -25.38
N VAL A 207 8.34 -6.79 -25.55
CA VAL A 207 7.42 -6.08 -24.65
C VAL A 207 7.41 -6.75 -23.28
N GLN A 208 7.45 -8.09 -23.25
CA GLN A 208 7.52 -8.84 -22.00
C GLN A 208 8.80 -8.53 -21.20
N LYS A 209 9.96 -8.45 -21.88
CA LYS A 209 11.23 -8.05 -21.25
C LYS A 209 11.16 -6.63 -20.68
N LYS A 210 10.61 -5.68 -21.45
CA LYS A 210 10.44 -4.29 -20.98
C LYS A 210 9.52 -4.22 -19.75
N ALA A 211 8.37 -4.89 -19.80
CA ALA A 211 7.44 -4.95 -18.67
C ALA A 211 8.10 -5.58 -17.43
N GLN A 212 8.85 -6.68 -17.60
CA GLN A 212 9.53 -7.34 -16.49
C GLN A 212 10.64 -6.48 -15.87
N HIS A 213 11.36 -5.69 -16.68
CA HIS A 213 12.33 -4.73 -16.19
C HIS A 213 11.63 -3.65 -15.36
N SER A 214 10.60 -2.98 -15.91
CA SER A 214 9.84 -1.95 -15.17
C SER A 214 9.22 -2.48 -13.87
N ILE A 215 8.74 -3.74 -13.85
CA ILE A 215 8.23 -4.38 -12.63
C ILE A 215 9.34 -4.57 -11.59
N ASN A 216 10.56 -4.91 -12.02
CA ASN A 216 11.68 -5.09 -11.10
C ASN A 216 12.14 -3.75 -10.53
N ASP A 217 12.24 -2.74 -11.39
CA ASP A 217 12.60 -1.37 -10.99
C ASP A 217 11.55 -0.82 -10.01
N ALA A 218 10.25 -1.04 -10.28
CA ALA A 218 9.18 -0.61 -9.39
C ALA A 218 9.25 -1.31 -8.03
N ARG A 219 9.68 -2.57 -7.98
CA ARG A 219 9.87 -3.29 -6.71
C ARG A 219 11.03 -2.75 -5.90
N GLN A 220 12.13 -2.39 -6.56
CA GLN A 220 13.28 -1.74 -5.92
C GLN A 220 12.85 -0.40 -5.32
N ASP A 221 12.10 0.41 -6.07
CA ASP A 221 11.56 1.68 -5.58
C ASP A 221 10.60 1.47 -4.40
N VAL A 222 9.72 0.46 -4.45
CA VAL A 222 8.85 0.10 -3.31
C VAL A 222 9.70 -0.30 -2.10
N ASP A 223 10.73 -1.13 -2.27
CA ASP A 223 11.63 -1.52 -1.17
C ASP A 223 12.31 -0.30 -0.55
N LYS A 224 12.83 0.61 -1.39
CA LYS A 224 13.47 1.84 -0.96
C LYS A 224 12.50 2.73 -0.19
N LEU A 225 11.35 3.05 -0.78
CA LEU A 225 10.37 3.93 -0.14
C LEU A 225 9.82 3.33 1.17
N SER A 226 9.57 2.02 1.22
CA SER A 226 9.15 1.35 2.45
C SER A 226 10.17 1.51 3.58
N LEU A 227 11.47 1.46 3.27
CA LEU A 227 12.52 1.66 4.26
C LEU A 227 12.54 3.12 4.73
N GLU A 228 12.51 4.08 3.81
CA GLU A 228 12.50 5.51 4.15
C GLU A 228 11.32 5.89 5.05
N VAL A 229 10.10 5.43 4.70
CA VAL A 229 8.88 5.68 5.48
C VAL A 229 8.94 5.01 6.85
N PHE A 230 9.53 3.82 6.94
CA PHE A 230 9.70 3.12 8.21
C PHE A 230 10.66 3.87 9.15
N GLU A 231 11.80 4.33 8.65
CA GLU A 231 12.76 5.12 9.44
C GLU A 231 12.15 6.46 9.88
N TRP A 232 11.40 7.12 9.00
CA TRP A 232 10.60 8.30 9.35
C TRP A 232 9.63 8.01 10.51
N TYR A 233 8.89 6.90 10.42
CA TYR A 233 7.92 6.51 11.45
C TYR A 233 8.61 6.29 12.80
N LYS A 234 9.75 5.60 12.82
CA LYS A 234 10.54 5.38 14.03
C LYS A 234 11.05 6.67 14.64
N GLN A 235 11.54 7.60 13.82
CA GLN A 235 11.98 8.89 14.32
C GLN A 235 10.83 9.65 14.98
N LYS A 236 9.64 9.65 14.35
CA LYS A 236 8.44 10.27 14.93
C LYS A 236 8.01 9.66 16.27
N GLN A 237 8.16 8.35 16.45
CA GLN A 237 7.89 7.71 17.75
C GLN A 237 8.88 8.16 18.83
N LYS A 238 10.17 8.23 18.50
CA LYS A 238 11.21 8.70 19.44
C LYS A 238 11.00 10.15 19.87
N ASP A 239 10.67 11.03 18.93
CA ASP A 239 10.43 12.45 19.22
C ASP A 239 9.25 12.60 20.21
N ALA A 240 8.17 11.83 20.01
CA ALA A 240 7.00 11.85 20.88
C ALA A 240 7.22 11.26 22.30
N GLU A 241 8.26 10.44 22.47
CA GLU A 241 8.68 9.91 23.78
C GLU A 241 9.66 10.85 24.49
N GLY A 242 10.53 11.53 23.72
CA GLY A 242 11.50 12.50 24.24
C GLY A 242 10.84 13.72 24.87
N ASP A 243 9.72 14.18 24.33
CA ASP A 243 8.94 15.33 24.86
C ASP A 243 8.20 15.03 26.18
N LYS A 244 8.24 13.80 26.69
CA LYS A 244 7.57 13.40 27.94
C LYS A 244 8.49 13.38 29.18
N ASN A 245 9.78 13.70 29.02
CA ASN A 245 10.77 13.76 30.11
C ASN A 245 11.21 15.19 30.38
#